data_AF-A0A662TXR4-F1
#
_entry.id   AF-A0A662TXR4-F1
#
_cell.length_a   1.000
_cell.length_b   1.000
_cell.length_c   1.000
_cell.angle_alpha   90.00
_cell.angle_beta   90.00
_cell.angle_gamma   90.00
#
_symmetry.space_group_name_H-M   'P 1'
#
loop_
_entity.id
_entity.type
_entity.pdbx_description
1 polymer ?
#
loop_
_entity_poly.entity_id
_entity_poly.type
_entity_poly.pdbx_seq_one_letter_code
_entity_poly.pdbx_strand_id
1 'polypeptide(L)'
;MAKNNPYKSRIEALIKVWSEITSSNRKDWSREEVMDLLMAEYSKRRIEPLRGKTRPPDIFEKELSSLYFIGRYGLGLFEEYPEIFNGPLDHELRVDNIVKQLKEQGLEKLSLRSILGDIRKEQLIKILRVPFTGVVLGFLKEDMFTEFLKKILIEYPEHEQTIRNYKKFYIAFRVAEAIAKGEIRNKLMKEALKRAIAVRVDATKNLPSDKYIYTIAFEVFRVPPKVLRRVLSVREEIEREQDEKSSNNLLKFEP
;
A
#
# COMPACT_ATOMS: atom_id res chain seq x y z
N MET A 1 14.90 18.76 -6.91
CA MET A 1 14.13 18.13 -5.81
C MET A 1 12.64 18.30 -6.08
N ALA A 2 11.85 17.23 -6.07
CA ALA A 2 10.41 17.29 -6.33
C ALA A 2 9.73 18.25 -5.34
N LYS A 3 9.02 19.26 -5.84
CA LYS A 3 8.53 20.42 -5.06
C LYS A 3 7.47 20.06 -4.00
N ASN A 4 7.00 18.82 -3.93
CA ASN A 4 6.10 18.30 -2.89
C ASN A 4 6.34 16.78 -2.70
N ASN A 5 6.94 16.38 -1.57
CA ASN A 5 6.91 14.98 -1.15
C ASN A 5 5.51 14.69 -0.56
N PRO A 6 4.67 13.86 -1.20
CA PRO A 6 3.32 13.58 -0.70
C PRO A 6 3.30 12.86 0.66
N TYR A 7 4.45 12.36 1.12
CA TYR A 7 4.61 11.68 2.40
C TYR A 7 5.12 12.57 3.53
N LYS A 8 5.45 13.86 3.28
CA LYS A 8 6.08 14.73 4.29
C LYS A 8 5.29 14.78 5.61
N SER A 9 4.00 15.11 5.56
CA SER A 9 3.14 15.18 6.75
C SER A 9 3.02 13.82 7.47
N ARG A 10 3.01 12.73 6.69
CA ARG A 10 3.01 11.36 7.24
C ARG A 10 4.30 11.04 7.98
N ILE A 11 5.45 11.33 7.38
CA ILE A 11 6.75 11.11 7.99
C ILE A 11 6.86 11.92 9.29
N GLU A 12 6.46 13.19 9.28
CA GLU A 12 6.45 14.03 10.49
C GLU A 12 5.53 13.48 11.59
N ALA A 13 4.37 12.92 11.24
CA ALA A 13 3.48 12.26 12.18
C ALA A 13 4.14 11.01 12.80
N LEU A 14 4.77 10.18 11.97
CA LEU A 14 5.45 8.95 12.42
C LEU A 14 6.66 9.27 13.30
N ILE A 15 7.43 10.32 12.98
CA ILE A 15 8.51 10.81 13.84
C ILE A 15 7.94 11.29 15.19
N LYS A 16 6.80 11.96 15.19
CA LYS A 16 6.16 12.41 16.44
C LYS A 16 5.68 11.22 17.29
N VAL A 17 5.14 10.17 16.68
CA VAL A 17 4.77 8.92 17.38
C VAL A 17 6.02 8.27 17.99
N TRP A 18 7.10 8.14 17.23
CA TRP A 18 8.37 7.62 17.76
C TRP A 18 8.93 8.46 18.89
N SER A 19 8.87 9.79 18.78
CA SER A 19 9.29 10.71 19.85
C SER A 19 8.50 10.48 21.14
N GLU A 20 7.21 10.16 21.06
CA GLU A 20 6.40 9.82 22.23
C GLU A 20 6.84 8.48 22.85
N ILE A 21 7.00 7.45 22.02
CA ILE A 21 7.45 6.13 22.45
C ILE A 21 8.81 6.23 23.17
N THR A 22 9.79 6.89 22.55
CA THR A 22 11.16 6.97 23.09
C THR A 22 11.29 7.87 24.30
N SER A 23 10.44 8.89 24.45
CA SER A 23 10.46 9.80 25.62
C SER A 23 9.80 9.19 26.86
N SER A 24 8.95 8.17 26.70
CA SER A 24 8.17 7.60 27.79
C SER A 24 8.99 6.79 28.81
N ASN A 25 10.25 6.44 28.49
CA ASN A 25 11.08 5.46 29.21
C ASN A 25 10.43 4.07 29.40
N ARG A 26 9.27 3.85 28.77
CA ARG A 26 8.47 2.64 28.90
C ARG A 26 8.87 1.63 27.84
N LYS A 27 9.00 0.36 28.23
CA LYS A 27 9.50 -0.73 27.37
C LYS A 27 8.44 -1.77 27.00
N ASP A 28 7.34 -1.79 27.73
CA ASP A 28 6.24 -2.75 27.64
C ASP A 28 5.07 -2.24 26.77
N TRP A 29 5.37 -1.52 25.70
CA TRP A 29 4.36 -1.04 24.76
C TRP A 29 3.61 -2.21 24.10
N SER A 30 2.29 -2.22 24.22
CA SER A 30 1.46 -3.15 23.46
C SER A 30 1.24 -2.66 22.02
N ARG A 31 0.91 -3.58 21.11
CA ARG A 31 0.58 -3.23 19.72
C ARG A 31 -0.62 -2.30 19.62
N GLU A 32 -1.60 -2.48 20.52
CA GLU A 32 -2.81 -1.67 20.58
C GLU A 32 -2.48 -0.24 21.00
N GLU A 33 -1.64 -0.06 22.03
CA GLU A 33 -1.22 1.27 22.48
C GLU A 33 -0.43 2.04 21.40
N VAL A 34 0.47 1.35 20.69
CA VAL A 34 1.19 1.95 19.55
C VAL A 34 0.23 2.35 18.44
N MET A 35 -0.78 1.53 18.17
CA MET A 35 -1.81 1.84 17.18
C MET A 35 -2.68 3.03 17.60
N ASP A 36 -3.01 3.16 18.89
CA ASP A 36 -3.78 4.28 19.42
C ASP A 36 -3.02 5.60 19.32
N LEU A 37 -1.72 5.60 19.65
CA LEU A 37 -0.84 6.76 19.43
C LEU A 37 -0.83 7.18 17.96
N LEU A 38 -0.69 6.20 17.06
CA LEU A 38 -0.66 6.44 15.63
C LEU A 38 -1.99 7.02 15.12
N MET A 39 -3.11 6.45 15.57
CA MET A 39 -4.45 6.91 15.24
C MET A 39 -4.69 8.34 15.74
N ALA A 40 -4.29 8.65 16.97
CA ALA A 40 -4.43 9.98 17.54
C ALA A 40 -3.66 11.03 16.73
N GLU A 41 -2.39 10.75 16.41
CA GLU A 41 -1.53 11.68 15.67
C GLU A 41 -1.99 11.87 14.22
N TYR A 42 -2.39 10.79 13.54
CA TYR A 42 -2.92 10.88 12.18
C TYR A 42 -4.24 11.65 12.13
N SER A 43 -5.13 11.43 13.09
CA SER A 43 -6.41 12.12 13.18
C SER A 43 -6.23 13.61 13.40
N LYS A 44 -5.32 14.00 14.31
CA LYS A 44 -4.93 15.40 14.56
C LYS A 44 -4.45 16.11 13.30
N ARG A 45 -3.70 15.40 12.44
CA ARG A 45 -3.14 15.94 11.19
C ARG A 45 -4.01 15.68 9.95
N ARG A 46 -5.17 15.03 10.10
CA ARG A 46 -6.08 14.63 9.01
C ARG A 46 -5.38 13.78 7.93
N ILE A 47 -4.45 12.94 8.33
CA ILE A 47 -3.70 12.04 7.47
C ILE A 47 -4.51 10.78 7.24
N GLU A 48 -4.75 10.45 5.97
CA GLU A 48 -5.38 9.18 5.61
C GLU A 48 -4.33 8.06 5.54
N PRO A 49 -4.61 6.85 6.06
CA PRO A 49 -3.78 5.67 5.84
C PRO A 49 -3.54 5.38 4.35
N LEU A 50 -2.46 4.67 4.03
CA LEU A 50 -2.10 4.23 2.67
C LEU A 50 -3.07 3.14 2.20
N ARG A 51 -4.29 3.51 1.82
CA ARG A 51 -5.39 2.55 1.56
C ARG A 51 -5.94 2.62 0.14
N GLY A 52 -6.69 1.57 -0.21
CA GLY A 52 -7.56 1.56 -1.37
C GLY A 52 -8.91 2.22 -1.06
N LYS A 53 -9.97 1.76 -1.74
CA LYS A 53 -11.32 2.32 -1.59
C LYS A 53 -11.93 2.06 -0.20
N THR A 54 -11.69 0.88 0.36
CA THR A 54 -12.32 0.45 1.62
C THR A 54 -11.59 1.06 2.83
N ARG A 55 -12.37 1.49 3.83
CA ARG A 55 -11.89 1.96 5.14
C ARG A 55 -12.41 1.03 6.24
N PRO A 56 -11.76 -0.12 6.47
CA PRO A 56 -12.16 -1.03 7.55
C PRO A 56 -11.81 -0.46 8.93
N PRO A 57 -12.38 -1.02 10.02
CA PRO A 57 -12.13 -0.53 11.39
C PRO A 57 -10.65 -0.59 11.81
N ASP A 58 -9.93 -1.62 11.35
CA ASP A 58 -8.51 -1.87 11.61
C ASP A 58 -7.55 -1.10 10.68
N ILE A 59 -8.01 0.01 10.08
CA ILE A 59 -7.25 0.70 9.03
C ILE A 59 -5.88 1.19 9.49
N PHE A 60 -5.74 1.59 10.76
CA PHE A 60 -4.49 2.10 11.32
C PHE A 60 -3.47 1.01 11.61
N GLU A 61 -3.90 -0.25 11.77
CA GLU A 61 -2.98 -1.38 11.86
C GLU A 61 -2.08 -1.46 10.62
N LYS A 62 -2.60 -1.03 9.46
CA LYS A 62 -1.86 -1.00 8.19
C LYS A 62 -0.75 0.06 8.18
N GLU A 63 -0.81 1.04 9.06
CA GLU A 63 0.21 2.09 9.19
C GLU A 63 1.30 1.72 10.19
N LEU A 64 1.17 0.62 10.94
CA LEU A 64 2.27 0.08 11.75
C LEU A 64 3.46 -0.31 10.86
N SER A 65 3.22 -0.77 9.63
CA SER A 65 4.29 -0.94 8.64
C SER A 65 5.01 0.37 8.33
N SER A 66 4.29 1.49 8.22
CA SER A 66 4.90 2.81 8.00
C SER A 66 5.76 3.22 9.20
N LEU A 67 5.23 3.03 10.41
CA LEU A 67 5.94 3.31 11.66
C LEU A 67 7.20 2.48 11.78
N TYR A 68 7.11 1.18 11.48
CA TYR A 68 8.24 0.25 11.45
C TYR A 68 9.36 0.73 10.50
N PHE A 69 9.04 1.04 9.25
CA PHE A 69 10.06 1.46 8.29
C PHE A 69 10.72 2.79 8.67
N ILE A 70 9.94 3.76 9.15
CA ILE A 70 10.48 5.04 9.63
C ILE A 70 11.35 4.83 10.87
N GLY A 71 10.94 4.00 11.83
CA GLY A 71 11.72 3.72 13.03
C GLY A 71 13.02 2.98 12.73
N ARG A 72 12.93 1.84 12.01
CA ARG A 72 14.08 0.97 11.73
C ARG A 72 15.08 1.62 10.80
N TYR A 73 14.62 2.16 9.67
CA TYR A 73 15.51 2.63 8.60
C TYR A 73 15.62 4.15 8.52
N GLY A 74 14.55 4.87 8.84
CA GLY A 74 14.56 6.33 8.82
C GLY A 74 15.29 6.94 10.02
N LEU A 75 15.07 6.38 11.21
CA LEU A 75 15.59 6.89 12.48
C LEU A 75 16.70 6.00 13.09
N GLY A 76 16.88 4.77 12.59
CA GLY A 76 17.95 3.87 13.06
C GLY A 76 17.69 3.23 14.44
N LEU A 77 16.45 3.23 14.93
CA LEU A 77 16.11 2.91 16.33
C LEU A 77 16.15 1.42 16.70
N PHE A 78 16.48 0.54 15.75
CA PHE A 78 16.36 -0.91 15.95
C PHE A 78 17.23 -1.46 17.08
N GLU A 79 18.48 -0.97 17.17
CA GLU A 79 19.44 -1.41 18.19
C GLU A 79 19.16 -0.76 19.56
N GLU A 80 18.62 0.45 19.58
CA GLU A 80 18.35 1.22 20.81
C GLU A 80 17.05 0.80 21.49
N TYR A 81 16.03 0.42 20.71
CA TYR A 81 14.70 0.06 21.19
C TYR A 81 14.21 -1.29 20.66
N PRO A 82 14.99 -2.38 20.79
CA PRO A 82 14.65 -3.69 20.23
C PRO A 82 13.34 -4.25 20.77
N GLU A 83 12.92 -3.89 21.99
CA GLU A 83 11.66 -4.30 22.60
C GLU A 83 10.43 -3.86 21.78
N ILE A 84 10.49 -2.69 21.13
CA ILE A 84 9.38 -2.19 20.30
C ILE A 84 9.31 -2.98 18.99
N PHE A 85 10.47 -3.34 18.45
CA PHE A 85 10.55 -4.11 17.20
C PHE A 85 10.23 -5.58 17.38
N ASN A 86 10.63 -6.19 18.50
CA ASN A 86 10.37 -7.59 18.83
C ASN A 86 9.04 -7.82 19.57
N GLY A 87 8.36 -6.74 19.98
CA GLY A 87 7.05 -6.77 20.60
C GLY A 87 5.97 -6.24 19.66
N PRO A 88 5.54 -4.98 19.80
CA PRO A 88 4.42 -4.43 19.04
C PRO A 88 4.61 -4.43 17.53
N LEU A 89 5.85 -4.43 17.01
CA LEU A 89 6.16 -4.44 15.58
C LEU A 89 6.80 -5.76 15.07
N ASP A 90 6.69 -6.86 15.83
CA ASP A 90 7.29 -8.16 15.47
C ASP A 90 6.81 -8.66 14.11
N HIS A 91 5.52 -8.47 13.81
CA HIS A 91 4.96 -8.88 12.53
C HIS A 91 5.67 -8.19 11.36
N GLU A 92 5.86 -6.87 11.45
CA GLU A 92 6.54 -6.08 10.44
C GLU A 92 8.02 -6.50 10.31
N LEU A 93 8.70 -6.72 11.45
CA LEU A 93 10.08 -7.21 11.49
C LEU A 93 10.23 -8.57 10.79
N ARG A 94 9.37 -9.54 11.12
CA ARG A 94 9.39 -10.89 10.55
C ARG A 94 9.19 -10.85 9.04
N VAL A 95 8.20 -10.10 8.55
CA VAL A 95 7.92 -10.03 7.11
C VAL A 95 9.03 -9.30 6.36
N ASP A 96 9.58 -8.22 6.90
CA ASP A 96 10.72 -7.53 6.29
C ASP A 96 11.97 -8.42 6.19
N ASN A 97 12.26 -9.19 7.24
CA ASN A 97 13.34 -10.18 7.22
C ASN A 97 13.11 -11.27 6.15
N ILE A 98 11.88 -11.78 6.01
CA ILE A 98 11.51 -12.74 4.94
C ILE A 98 11.77 -12.14 3.55
N VAL A 99 11.39 -10.88 3.32
CA VAL A 99 11.58 -10.21 2.03
C VAL A 99 13.07 -10.05 1.70
N LYS A 100 13.91 -9.73 2.69
CA LYS A 100 15.37 -9.67 2.51
C LYS A 100 15.98 -11.05 2.26
N GLN A 101 15.61 -12.05 3.05
CA GLN A 101 16.09 -13.42 2.86
C GLN A 101 15.71 -13.95 1.49
N LEU A 102 14.50 -13.62 0.99
CA LEU A 102 14.08 -14.00 -0.36
C LEU A 102 14.98 -13.37 -1.42
N LYS A 103 15.40 -12.11 -1.21
CA LYS A 103 16.32 -11.43 -2.13
C LYS A 103 17.72 -12.04 -2.12
N GLU A 104 18.21 -12.43 -0.95
CA GLU A 104 19.56 -13.01 -0.77
C GLU A 104 19.64 -14.46 -1.25
N GLN A 105 18.64 -15.28 -0.92
CA GLN A 105 18.65 -16.72 -1.18
C GLN A 105 18.02 -17.07 -2.54
N GLY A 106 17.18 -16.19 -3.09
CA GLY A 106 16.42 -16.41 -4.30
C GLY A 106 15.10 -17.17 -4.09
N LEU A 107 14.26 -17.19 -5.12
CA LEU A 107 12.91 -17.75 -5.08
C LEU A 107 12.85 -19.26 -4.79
N GLU A 108 13.88 -20.03 -5.14
CA GLU A 108 13.83 -21.49 -5.02
C GLU A 108 14.15 -21.99 -3.61
N LYS A 109 15.03 -21.29 -2.88
CA LYS A 109 15.60 -21.79 -1.62
C LYS A 109 14.75 -21.47 -0.40
N LEU A 110 14.15 -20.28 -0.35
CA LEU A 110 13.32 -19.88 0.79
C LEU A 110 11.95 -20.54 0.68
N SER A 111 11.43 -21.20 1.72
CA SER A 111 10.02 -21.64 1.75
C SER A 111 9.19 -20.72 2.63
N LEU A 112 8.27 -19.98 2.03
CA LEU A 112 7.36 -19.12 2.77
C LEU A 112 6.36 -19.92 3.60
N ARG A 113 5.92 -21.09 3.14
CA ARG A 113 5.00 -21.98 3.86
C ARG A 113 5.64 -22.60 5.08
N SER A 114 6.93 -22.95 5.03
CA SER A 114 7.67 -23.38 6.23
C SER A 114 7.81 -22.26 7.26
N ILE A 115 7.93 -21.01 6.81
CA ILE A 115 8.12 -19.86 7.72
C ILE A 115 6.80 -19.32 8.24
N LEU A 116 5.79 -19.14 7.39
CA LEU A 116 4.52 -18.47 7.72
C LEU A 116 3.38 -19.44 8.04
N GLY A 117 3.53 -20.73 7.70
CA GLY A 117 2.48 -21.73 7.84
C GLY A 117 1.30 -21.48 6.90
N ASP A 118 0.15 -22.08 7.23
CA ASP A 118 -1.10 -21.74 6.55
C ASP A 118 -1.57 -20.34 6.93
N ILE A 119 -1.84 -19.52 5.91
CA ILE A 119 -2.30 -18.16 6.10
C ILE A 119 -3.73 -18.01 5.59
N ARG A 120 -4.56 -17.28 6.32
CA ARG A 120 -5.87 -16.84 5.85
C ARG A 120 -5.73 -15.58 4.99
N LYS A 121 -6.79 -15.25 4.25
CA LYS A 121 -6.85 -14.07 3.37
C LYS A 121 -6.50 -12.77 4.11
N GLU A 122 -7.00 -12.59 5.33
CA GLU A 122 -6.79 -11.38 6.13
C GLU A 122 -5.31 -11.26 6.54
N GLN A 123 -4.69 -12.39 6.92
CA GLN A 123 -3.27 -12.45 7.26
C GLN A 123 -2.39 -12.16 6.04
N LEU A 124 -2.75 -12.70 4.86
CA LEU A 124 -2.04 -12.40 3.62
C LEU A 124 -2.05 -10.90 3.30
N ILE A 125 -3.17 -10.21 3.49
CA ILE A 125 -3.25 -8.76 3.25
C ILE A 125 -2.32 -7.98 4.19
N LYS A 126 -2.19 -8.41 5.46
CA LYS A 126 -1.25 -7.83 6.43
C LYS A 126 0.20 -8.10 6.03
N ILE A 127 0.52 -9.33 5.63
CA ILE A 127 1.85 -9.69 5.13
C ILE A 127 2.23 -8.85 3.90
N LEU A 128 1.34 -8.74 2.90
CA LEU A 128 1.60 -7.94 1.69
C LEU A 128 1.78 -6.45 1.98
N ARG A 129 1.20 -5.94 3.08
CA ARG A 129 1.27 -4.53 3.50
C ARG A 129 2.70 -4.08 3.81
N VAL A 130 3.50 -4.95 4.41
CA VAL A 130 4.85 -4.60 4.84
C VAL A 130 5.73 -4.25 3.65
N PRO A 131 6.01 -5.16 2.68
CA PRO A 131 6.87 -4.82 1.54
C PRO A 131 6.26 -3.74 0.65
N PHE A 132 4.92 -3.69 0.50
CA PHE A 132 4.25 -2.58 -0.16
C PHE A 132 4.67 -1.23 0.43
N THR A 133 4.58 -1.10 1.75
CA THR A 133 4.88 0.14 2.47
C THR A 133 6.36 0.50 2.36
N GLY A 134 7.24 -0.50 2.47
CA GLY A 134 8.67 -0.31 2.28
C GLY A 134 9.01 0.24 0.88
N VAL A 135 8.37 -0.27 -0.18
CA VAL A 135 8.55 0.23 -1.55
C VAL A 135 7.97 1.63 -1.76
N VAL A 136 6.81 1.91 -1.16
CA VAL A 136 6.15 3.22 -1.24
C VAL A 136 6.97 4.30 -0.55
N LEU A 137 7.52 4.01 0.63
CA LEU A 137 8.35 4.95 1.38
C LEU A 137 9.81 5.02 0.89
N GLY A 138 10.21 4.13 -0.04
CA GLY A 138 11.53 4.12 -0.65
C GLY A 138 12.61 3.38 0.13
N PHE A 139 12.23 2.60 1.15
CA PHE A 139 13.15 1.74 1.92
C PHE A 139 13.39 0.38 1.29
N LEU A 140 12.49 -0.09 0.43
CA LEU A 140 12.65 -1.30 -0.36
C LEU A 140 12.61 -0.98 -1.84
N LYS A 141 13.34 -1.78 -2.63
CA LYS A 141 13.27 -1.73 -4.09
C LYS A 141 12.04 -2.47 -4.58
N GLU A 142 11.46 -2.01 -5.68
CA GLU A 142 10.24 -2.61 -6.24
C GLU A 142 10.45 -4.06 -6.70
N ASP A 143 11.64 -4.39 -7.21
CA ASP A 143 11.99 -5.76 -7.63
C ASP A 143 11.81 -6.76 -6.47
N MET A 144 12.25 -6.41 -5.26
CA MET A 144 12.06 -7.23 -4.05
C MET A 144 10.58 -7.51 -3.79
N PHE A 145 9.70 -6.51 -3.94
CA PHE A 145 8.26 -6.70 -3.78
C PHE A 145 7.67 -7.56 -4.89
N THR A 146 8.12 -7.41 -6.14
CA THR A 146 7.64 -8.25 -7.25
C THR A 146 8.08 -9.71 -7.09
N GLU A 147 9.31 -9.96 -6.65
CA GLU A 147 9.81 -11.29 -6.30
C GLU A 147 8.99 -11.90 -5.16
N PHE A 148 8.69 -11.12 -4.13
CA PHE A 148 7.84 -11.55 -3.03
C PHE A 148 6.42 -11.92 -3.48
N LEU A 149 5.79 -11.11 -4.33
CA LEU A 149 4.47 -11.41 -4.90
C LEU A 149 4.47 -12.70 -5.72
N LYS A 150 5.53 -12.96 -6.52
CA LYS A 150 5.68 -14.20 -7.28
C LYS A 150 5.80 -15.40 -6.34
N LYS A 151 6.64 -15.29 -5.31
CA LYS A 151 6.85 -16.36 -4.35
C LYS A 151 5.59 -16.71 -3.57
N ILE A 152 4.85 -15.70 -3.11
CA ILE A 152 3.54 -15.89 -2.46
C ILE A 152 2.55 -16.58 -3.39
N LEU A 153 2.49 -16.21 -4.67
CA LEU A 153 1.58 -16.85 -5.63
C LEU A 153 1.91 -18.33 -5.87
N ILE A 154 3.19 -18.69 -5.86
CA ILE A 154 3.67 -20.07 -6.00
C ILE A 154 3.29 -20.93 -4.79
N GLU A 155 3.48 -20.41 -3.57
CA GLU A 155 3.28 -21.19 -2.33
C GLU A 155 1.87 -21.12 -1.73
N TYR A 156 1.09 -20.12 -2.15
CA TYR A 156 -0.29 -19.89 -1.72
C TYR A 156 -1.23 -19.65 -2.92
N PRO A 157 -1.31 -20.60 -3.89
CA PRO A 157 -2.16 -20.47 -5.07
C PRO A 157 -3.66 -20.33 -4.71
N GLU A 158 -4.10 -20.86 -3.58
CA GLU A 158 -5.47 -20.70 -3.05
C GLU A 158 -5.87 -19.23 -2.84
N HIS A 159 -4.89 -18.33 -2.68
CA HIS A 159 -5.12 -16.90 -2.49
C HIS A 159 -4.91 -16.06 -3.76
N GLU A 160 -4.84 -16.71 -4.94
CA GLU A 160 -4.56 -16.05 -6.22
C GLU A 160 -5.43 -14.81 -6.46
N GLN A 161 -6.74 -14.88 -6.22
CA GLN A 161 -7.63 -13.74 -6.42
C GLN A 161 -7.28 -12.55 -5.50
N THR A 162 -6.88 -12.83 -4.26
CA THR A 162 -6.43 -11.79 -3.30
C THR A 162 -5.15 -11.14 -3.80
N ILE A 163 -4.20 -11.92 -4.31
CA ILE A 163 -2.93 -11.43 -4.86
C ILE A 163 -3.18 -10.60 -6.12
N ARG A 164 -4.06 -11.06 -7.03
CA ARG A 164 -4.48 -10.32 -8.24
C ARG A 164 -5.11 -8.97 -7.87
N ASN A 165 -5.97 -8.95 -6.86
CA ASN A 165 -6.58 -7.71 -6.36
C ASN A 165 -5.54 -6.78 -5.73
N TYR A 166 -4.55 -7.34 -5.02
CA TYR A 166 -3.48 -6.55 -4.42
C TYR A 166 -2.57 -5.93 -5.48
N LYS A 167 -2.20 -6.66 -6.54
CA LYS A 167 -1.46 -6.12 -7.70
C LYS A 167 -2.22 -4.96 -8.36
N LYS A 168 -3.55 -5.09 -8.53
CA LYS A 168 -4.40 -4.00 -9.04
C LYS A 168 -4.39 -2.78 -8.12
N PHE A 169 -4.47 -2.99 -6.81
CA PHE A 169 -4.32 -1.92 -5.82
C PHE A 169 -2.96 -1.24 -5.91
N TYR A 170 -1.87 -2.01 -5.99
CA TYR A 170 -0.52 -1.47 -6.12
C TYR A 170 -0.36 -0.56 -7.35
N ILE A 171 -0.82 -1.02 -8.52
CA ILE A 171 -0.79 -0.20 -9.74
C ILE A 171 -1.58 1.10 -9.52
N ALA A 172 -2.80 1.01 -8.98
CA ALA A 172 -3.64 2.19 -8.76
C ALA A 172 -2.96 3.19 -7.82
N PHE A 173 -2.35 2.67 -6.76
CA PHE A 173 -1.66 3.45 -5.74
C PHE A 173 -0.44 4.19 -6.30
N ARG A 174 0.43 3.49 -7.04
CA ARG A 174 1.64 4.08 -7.65
C ARG A 174 1.30 5.11 -8.74
N VAL A 175 0.22 4.90 -9.50
CA VAL A 175 -0.26 5.93 -10.45
C VAL A 175 -0.79 7.15 -9.70
N ALA A 176 -1.60 6.96 -8.65
CA ALA A 176 -2.09 8.06 -7.81
C ALA A 176 -0.95 8.86 -7.17
N GLU A 177 0.08 8.17 -6.68
CA GLU A 177 1.30 8.77 -6.13
C GLU A 177 2.03 9.63 -7.18
N ALA A 178 2.26 9.11 -8.39
CA ALA A 178 2.94 9.84 -9.45
C ALA A 178 2.14 11.08 -9.92
N ILE A 179 0.81 11.02 -9.87
CA ILE A 179 -0.05 12.21 -10.07
C ILE A 179 0.19 13.24 -8.96
N ALA A 180 0.21 12.80 -7.69
CA ALA A 180 0.43 13.67 -6.54
C ALA A 180 1.81 14.35 -6.56
N LYS A 181 2.84 13.65 -7.05
CA LYS A 181 4.19 14.19 -7.26
C LYS A 181 4.30 15.13 -8.47
N GLY A 182 3.27 15.18 -9.32
CA GLY A 182 3.27 15.99 -10.56
C GLY A 182 4.12 15.39 -11.68
N GLU A 183 4.48 14.11 -11.58
CA GLU A 183 5.21 13.33 -12.57
C GLU A 183 4.28 12.96 -13.75
N ILE A 184 3.00 12.72 -13.47
CA ILE A 184 1.97 12.49 -14.48
C ILE A 184 1.09 13.74 -14.61
N ARG A 185 0.93 14.23 -15.84
CA ARG A 185 0.21 15.48 -16.11
C ARG A 185 -0.94 15.37 -17.11
N ASN A 186 -1.07 14.22 -17.80
CA ASN A 186 -2.09 14.00 -18.81
C ASN A 186 -2.46 12.50 -18.92
N LYS A 187 -3.52 12.21 -19.68
CA LYS A 187 -4.05 10.85 -19.90
C LYS A 187 -3.03 9.89 -20.51
N LEU A 188 -2.22 10.36 -21.47
CA LEU A 188 -1.24 9.53 -22.17
C LEU A 188 -0.15 9.02 -21.20
N MET A 189 0.45 9.92 -20.41
CA MET A 189 1.45 9.56 -19.40
C MET A 189 0.88 8.61 -18.36
N LYS A 190 -0.39 8.82 -17.96
CA LYS A 190 -1.10 7.95 -17.03
C LYS A 190 -1.25 6.53 -17.57
N GLU A 191 -1.69 6.37 -18.82
CA GLU A 191 -1.82 5.05 -19.44
C GLU A 191 -0.46 4.37 -19.61
N ALA A 192 0.57 5.12 -20.03
CA ALA A 192 1.93 4.60 -20.15
C ALA A 192 2.46 4.07 -18.81
N LEU A 193 2.36 4.85 -17.72
CA LEU A 193 2.82 4.40 -16.41
C LEU A 193 1.99 3.22 -15.89
N LYS A 194 0.66 3.27 -16.02
CA LYS A 194 -0.25 2.18 -15.60
C LYS A 194 0.13 0.86 -16.26
N ARG A 195 0.41 0.87 -17.57
CA ARG A 195 0.85 -0.31 -18.33
C ARG A 195 2.26 -0.75 -17.95
N ALA A 196 3.19 0.18 -17.77
CA ALA A 196 4.56 -0.14 -17.37
C ALA A 196 4.64 -0.81 -15.98
N ILE A 197 3.88 -0.31 -14.99
CA ILE A 197 3.80 -0.97 -13.67
C ILE A 197 3.16 -2.36 -13.81
N ALA A 198 2.09 -2.49 -14.60
CA ALA A 198 1.40 -3.76 -14.77
C ALA A 198 2.27 -4.85 -15.40
N VAL A 199 3.22 -4.49 -16.28
CA VAL A 199 4.23 -5.43 -16.79
C VAL A 199 5.19 -5.84 -15.67
N ARG A 200 5.74 -4.87 -14.92
CA ARG A 200 6.71 -5.15 -13.84
C ARG A 200 6.15 -6.05 -12.75
N VAL A 201 4.87 -5.89 -12.39
CA VAL A 201 4.22 -6.70 -11.34
C VAL A 201 3.44 -7.91 -11.88
N ASP A 202 3.54 -8.20 -13.17
CA ASP A 202 2.85 -9.31 -13.83
C ASP A 202 1.32 -9.30 -13.58
N ALA A 203 0.67 -8.22 -14.02
CA ALA A 203 -0.76 -7.95 -13.83
C ALA A 203 -1.42 -7.32 -15.08
N THR A 204 -0.91 -7.63 -16.27
CA THR A 204 -1.32 -7.04 -17.55
C THR A 204 -2.81 -7.18 -17.85
N LYS A 205 -3.46 -8.22 -17.32
CA LYS A 205 -4.90 -8.52 -17.50
C LYS A 205 -5.83 -7.91 -16.44
N ASN A 206 -5.31 -7.34 -15.35
CA ASN A 206 -6.14 -6.82 -14.24
C ASN A 206 -5.80 -5.38 -13.88
N LEU A 207 -6.02 -4.46 -14.82
CA LEU A 207 -5.71 -3.06 -14.63
C LEU A 207 -6.77 -2.34 -13.77
N PRO A 208 -6.36 -1.35 -12.97
CA PRO A 208 -7.30 -0.49 -12.26
C PRO A 208 -8.04 0.46 -13.21
N SER A 209 -9.30 0.75 -12.87
CA SER A 209 -10.09 1.81 -13.52
C SER A 209 -9.63 3.19 -13.08
N ASP A 210 -9.95 4.21 -13.88
CA ASP A 210 -9.61 5.58 -13.55
C ASP A 210 -10.36 6.06 -12.32
N LYS A 211 -11.61 5.62 -12.12
CA LYS A 211 -12.38 5.83 -10.89
C LYS A 211 -11.67 5.31 -9.64
N TYR A 212 -11.00 4.16 -9.73
CA TYR A 212 -10.26 3.61 -8.58
C TYR A 212 -9.00 4.43 -8.27
N ILE A 213 -8.24 4.81 -9.30
CA ILE A 213 -7.08 5.69 -9.17
C ILE A 213 -7.48 7.05 -8.61
N TYR A 214 -8.59 7.62 -9.10
CA TYR A 214 -9.16 8.88 -8.63
C TYR A 214 -9.41 8.82 -7.12
N THR A 215 -10.05 7.75 -6.65
CA THR A 215 -10.38 7.57 -5.23
C THR A 215 -9.12 7.64 -4.37
N ILE A 216 -8.06 6.91 -4.73
CA ILE A 216 -6.80 6.92 -3.98
C ILE A 216 -6.12 8.29 -4.04
N ALA A 217 -6.03 8.89 -5.23
CA ALA A 217 -5.38 10.18 -5.43
C ALA A 217 -6.07 11.31 -4.66
N PHE A 218 -7.41 11.31 -4.63
CA PHE A 218 -8.20 12.29 -3.91
C PHE A 218 -8.17 12.07 -2.39
N GLU A 219 -8.42 10.84 -1.93
CA GLU A 219 -8.56 10.56 -0.50
C GLU A 219 -7.22 10.49 0.22
N VAL A 220 -6.26 9.73 -0.31
CA VAL A 220 -4.97 9.48 0.36
C VAL A 220 -3.99 10.63 0.13
N PHE A 221 -3.90 11.10 -1.12
CA PHE A 221 -2.91 12.11 -1.51
C PHE A 221 -3.45 13.53 -1.59
N ARG A 222 -4.76 13.72 -1.35
CA ARG A 222 -5.43 15.03 -1.38
C ARG A 222 -5.19 15.81 -2.69
N VAL A 223 -5.04 15.10 -3.80
CA VAL A 223 -4.84 15.72 -5.12
C VAL A 223 -6.09 16.51 -5.51
N PRO A 224 -5.96 17.79 -5.93
CA PRO A 224 -7.11 18.59 -6.29
C PRO A 224 -7.93 18.00 -7.46
N PRO A 225 -9.28 17.99 -7.40
CA PRO A 225 -10.12 17.45 -8.48
C PRO A 225 -9.85 18.05 -9.87
N LYS A 226 -9.42 19.31 -9.94
CA LYS A 226 -9.03 19.98 -11.20
C LYS A 226 -7.83 19.31 -11.87
N VAL A 227 -6.87 18.81 -11.10
CA VAL A 227 -5.72 18.05 -11.61
C VAL A 227 -6.19 16.67 -12.06
N LEU A 228 -6.98 15.99 -11.24
CA LEU A 228 -7.49 14.65 -11.54
C LEU A 228 -8.32 14.60 -12.82
N ARG A 229 -9.20 15.57 -13.06
CA ARG A 229 -10.00 15.65 -14.31
C ARG A 229 -9.17 15.83 -15.58
N ARG A 230 -7.93 16.32 -15.48
CA ARG A 230 -7.01 16.45 -16.62
C ARG A 230 -6.31 15.14 -16.94
N VAL A 231 -6.07 14.33 -15.92
CA VAL A 231 -5.27 13.10 -16.01
C VAL A 231 -6.14 11.86 -16.20
N LEU A 232 -7.33 11.85 -15.61
CA LEU A 232 -8.22 10.69 -15.51
C LEU A 232 -9.53 10.93 -16.28
N SER A 233 -10.05 9.88 -16.91
CA SER A 233 -11.28 9.85 -17.71
C SER A 233 -12.55 9.59 -16.88
N VAL A 234 -12.64 10.15 -15.67
CA VAL A 234 -13.70 9.79 -14.70
C VAL A 234 -15.12 10.13 -15.18
N ARG A 235 -15.31 11.20 -15.98
CA ARG A 235 -16.62 11.52 -16.57
C ARG A 235 -17.03 10.51 -17.64
N GLU A 236 -16.10 10.17 -18.52
CA GLU A 236 -16.32 9.22 -19.63
C GLU A 236 -16.59 7.79 -19.14
N GLU A 237 -16.10 7.40 -17.95
CA GLU A 237 -16.43 6.11 -17.32
C GLU A 237 -17.85 6.11 -16.71
N ILE A 238 -18.29 7.23 -16.11
CA ILE A 238 -19.63 7.33 -15.51
C ILE A 238 -20.73 7.36 -16.59
N GLU A 239 -20.49 8.09 -17.68
CA GLU A 239 -21.40 8.13 -18.83
C GLU A 239 -21.53 6.74 -19.49
N ARG A 240 -20.41 6.04 -19.71
CA ARG A 240 -20.42 4.66 -20.22
C ARG A 240 -21.12 3.66 -19.29
N GLU A 241 -20.92 3.76 -17.97
CA GLU A 241 -21.62 2.90 -16.99
C GLU A 241 -23.15 3.14 -17.00
N GLN A 242 -23.61 4.34 -17.37
CA GLN A 242 -25.04 4.67 -17.51
C GLN A 242 -25.62 4.20 -18.85
N ASP A 243 -24.85 4.32 -19.94
CA ASP A 243 -25.25 3.85 -21.27
C ASP A 243 -25.33 2.32 -21.34
N GLU A 244 -24.38 1.59 -20.73
CA GLU A 244 -24.40 0.12 -20.65
C GLU A 244 -25.59 -0.40 -19.82
N LYS A 245 -25.95 0.29 -18.74
CA LYS A 245 -27.12 -0.06 -17.92
C LYS A 245 -28.43 0.20 -18.64
N SER A 246 -28.52 1.30 -19.38
CA SER A 246 -29.67 1.62 -20.23
C SER A 246 -29.83 0.60 -21.35
N SER A 247 -28.73 0.21 -22.01
CA SER A 247 -28.72 -0.78 -23.09
C SER A 247 -29.07 -2.19 -22.61
N ASN A 248 -28.58 -2.62 -21.46
CA ASN A 248 -28.94 -3.92 -20.87
C ASN A 248 -30.39 -3.97 -20.34
N ASN A 249 -31.00 -2.83 -20.04
CA ASN A 249 -32.42 -2.76 -19.71
C ASN A 249 -33.30 -2.81 -20.97
N LEU A 250 -32.85 -2.22 -22.09
CA LEU A 250 -33.56 -2.30 -23.38
C LEU A 250 -33.61 -3.74 -23.93
N LEU A 251 -32.52 -4.52 -23.78
CA LEU A 251 -32.46 -5.93 -24.19
C LEU A 251 -33.28 -6.90 -23.33
N LYS A 252 -33.93 -6.42 -22.25
CA LYS A 252 -34.83 -7.23 -21.40
C LYS A 252 -36.32 -7.03 -21.72
N PHE A 253 -36.62 -6.17 -22.70
CA PHE A 253 -37.98 -5.85 -23.15
C PHE A 253 -38.17 -6.14 -24.65
N GLU A 254 -37.59 -7.23 -25.15
CA GLU A 254 -38.06 -7.83 -26.40
C GLU A 254 -38.81 -9.14 -26.06
N PRO A 255 -40.11 -9.25 -26.41
CA PRO A 255 -40.98 -10.38 -26.08
C PRO A 255 -40.63 -11.67 -26.81
#